data_AF-A0A7K0NA90-F1
#
_entry.id   AF-A0A7K0NA90-F1
#
_cell.length_a   1.000
_cell.length_b   1.000
_cell.length_c   1.000
_cell.angle_alpha   90.00
_cell.angle_beta   90.00
_cell.angle_gamma   90.00
#
_symmetry.space_group_name_H-M   'P 1'
#
loop_
_entity.id
_entity.type
_entity.pdbx_description
1 polymer ?
#
loop_
_entity_poly.entity_id
_entity_poly.type
_entity_poly.pdbx_seq_one_letter_code
_entity_poly.pdbx_strand_id
1 'polypeptide(L)'
;DSLGVAEVDPASLVAGGVAHKGQMIKVLGRGKITRAVKVSVHAISKSAQEAIVAAGGSVVILPPTFRGVRPPAKGSQFTNR
;
A
#
# COMPACT_ATOMS: atom_id res chain seq x y z
N ASP A 1 12.48 4.33 8.64
CA ASP A 1 11.08 4.09 9.03
C ASP A 1 10.53 5.26 9.84
N SER A 2 9.79 6.17 9.20
CA SER A 2 9.20 7.33 9.90
C SER A 2 8.02 6.96 10.81
N LEU A 3 7.38 5.81 10.55
CA LEU A 3 6.20 5.37 11.32
C LEU A 3 6.55 4.43 12.48
N GLY A 4 7.74 3.81 12.49
CA GLY A 4 8.21 2.93 13.58
C GLY A 4 7.38 1.66 13.85
N VAL A 5 6.25 1.47 13.16
CA VAL A 5 5.29 0.38 13.43
C VAL A 5 5.80 -0.95 12.87
N ALA A 6 5.60 -2.04 13.62
CA ALA A 6 5.91 -3.40 13.17
C ALA A 6 4.88 -3.95 12.17
N GLU A 7 3.69 -3.34 12.14
CA GLU A 7 2.56 -3.73 11.33
C GLU A 7 2.07 -2.54 10.50
N VAL A 8 2.08 -2.72 9.18
CA VAL A 8 1.75 -1.70 8.20
C VAL A 8 0.43 -2.07 7.56
N ASP A 9 -0.63 -1.45 8.06
CA ASP A 9 -1.99 -1.62 7.59
C ASP A 9 -2.50 -0.32 6.94
N PRO A 10 -3.56 -0.37 6.12
CA PRO A 10 -4.13 0.84 5.54
C PRO A 10 -4.56 1.85 6.61
N ALA A 11 -5.05 1.36 7.76
CA ALA A 11 -5.45 2.21 8.88
C ALA A 11 -4.26 2.94 9.52
N SER A 12 -3.12 2.25 9.72
CA SER A 12 -1.92 2.89 10.29
C SER A 12 -1.28 3.89 9.33
N LEU A 13 -1.36 3.62 8.02
CA LEU A 13 -0.92 4.57 6.99
C LEU A 13 -1.79 5.83 6.92
N VAL A 14 -3.11 5.69 7.14
CA VAL A 14 -4.03 6.84 7.23
C VAL A 14 -3.78 7.64 8.50
N ALA A 15 -3.61 6.97 9.64
CA ALA A 15 -3.28 7.63 10.91
C ALA A 15 -1.93 8.37 10.83
N GLY A 16 -0.95 7.82 10.12
CA GLY A 16 0.34 8.46 9.85
C GLY A 16 0.31 9.56 8.79
N GLY A 17 -0.86 9.88 8.21
CA GLY A 17 -1.01 10.92 7.20
C GLY A 17 -0.40 10.59 5.83
N VAL A 18 0.03 9.35 5.61
CA VAL A 18 0.66 8.91 4.35
C VAL A 18 -0.38 8.58 3.29
N ALA A 19 -1.59 8.19 3.70
CA ALA A 19 -2.69 7.86 2.80
C ALA A 19 -4.02 8.46 3.28
N HIS A 20 -4.97 8.60 2.36
CA HIS A 20 -6.36 8.96 2.70
C HIS A 20 -7.25 7.71 2.78
N LYS A 21 -8.31 7.82 3.59
CA LYS A 21 -9.32 6.76 3.71
C LYS A 21 -9.91 6.43 2.33
N GLY A 22 -10.00 5.13 2.03
CA GLY A 22 -10.59 4.62 0.77
C GLY A 22 -9.63 4.59 -0.42
N GLN A 23 -8.39 5.05 -0.28
CA GLN A 23 -7.37 4.93 -1.32
C GLN A 23 -6.77 3.52 -1.37
N MET A 24 -6.47 3.07 -2.59
CA MET A 24 -5.70 1.85 -2.81
C MET A 24 -4.22 2.14 -2.61
N ILE A 25 -3.54 1.23 -1.92
CA ILE A 25 -2.14 1.38 -1.53
C ILE A 25 -1.32 0.31 -2.25
N LYS A 26 -0.25 0.75 -2.91
CA LYS A 26 0.74 -0.12 -3.54
C LYS A 26 2.12 0.10 -2.94
N VAL A 27 2.79 -0.98 -2.53
CA VAL A 27 4.15 -0.92 -1.98
C VAL A 27 5.18 -1.05 -3.09
N LEU A 28 6.18 -0.17 -3.06
CA LEU A 28 7.27 -0.11 -4.04
C LEU A 28 8.62 -0.32 -3.34
N GLY A 29 9.52 -1.05 -4.01
CA GLY A 29 10.82 -1.43 -3.45
C GLY A 29 11.86 -0.32 -3.64
N ARG A 30 11.69 0.79 -2.92
CA ARG A 30 12.69 1.87 -2.89
C ARG A 30 13.45 1.83 -1.56
N GLY A 31 14.77 1.68 -1.64
CA GLY A 31 15.65 1.59 -0.47
C GLY A 31 15.79 0.16 0.05
N LYS A 32 16.39 0.02 1.24
CA LYS A 32 16.65 -1.25 1.90
C LYS A 32 15.77 -1.37 3.16
N ILE A 33 15.14 -2.53 3.33
CA ILE A 33 14.42 -2.90 4.55
C ILE A 33 15.37 -3.76 5.39
N THR A 34 15.59 -3.37 6.65
CA THR A 34 16.48 -4.07 7.59
C THR A 34 15.72 -4.77 8.71
N ARG A 35 14.40 -4.60 8.78
CA ARG A 35 13.54 -5.12 9.83
C ARG A 35 12.42 -5.96 9.23
N ALA A 36 12.05 -7.04 9.91
CA ALA A 36 10.86 -7.81 9.58
C ALA A 36 9.60 -6.96 9.86
N VAL A 37 8.75 -6.80 8.84
CA VAL A 37 7.48 -6.07 8.92
C VAL A 37 6.35 -6.91 8.34
N LYS A 38 5.18 -6.81 8.96
CA LYS A 38 3.93 -7.34 8.39
C LYS A 38 3.23 -6.23 7.63
N VAL A 39 2.86 -6.49 6.38
CA VAL A 39 2.34 -5.46 5.46
C VAL A 39 1.03 -5.92 4.83
N SER A 40 -0.06 -5.21 5.10
CA SER A 40 -1.38 -5.45 4.53
C SER A 40 -1.72 -4.35 3.51
N VAL A 41 -1.67 -4.67 2.21
CA VAL A 41 -1.81 -3.68 1.13
C VAL A 41 -2.55 -4.23 -0.08
N HIS A 42 -2.96 -3.37 -1.02
CA HIS A 42 -3.76 -3.80 -2.18
C HIS A 42 -2.88 -4.34 -3.32
N ALA A 43 -1.64 -3.86 -3.41
CA ALA A 43 -0.69 -4.31 -4.42
C ALA A 43 0.76 -4.14 -3.94
N ILE A 44 1.67 -4.89 -4.54
CA ILE A 44 3.10 -4.82 -4.26
C ILE A 44 3.91 -5.00 -5.55
N SER A 45 5.06 -4.32 -5.67
CA SER A 45 6.02 -4.60 -6.75
C SER A 45 6.83 -5.85 -6.45
N LYS A 46 7.28 -6.58 -7.48
CA LYS A 46 8.11 -7.79 -7.31
C LYS A 46 9.35 -7.52 -6.45
N SER A 47 10.06 -6.43 -6.74
CA SER A 47 11.23 -5.99 -5.98
C SER A 47 10.94 -5.69 -4.49
N ALA A 48 9.75 -5.16 -4.18
CA ALA A 48 9.36 -4.90 -2.80
C ALA A 48 9.04 -6.21 -2.06
N GLN A 49 8.34 -7.12 -2.73
CA GLN A 49 7.99 -8.41 -2.16
C GLN A 49 9.24 -9.22 -1.81
N GLU A 50 10.21 -9.29 -2.73
CA GLU A 50 11.49 -9.97 -2.50
C GLU A 50 12.25 -9.35 -1.32
N ALA A 51 12.34 -8.02 -1.26
CA ALA A 51 13.01 -7.32 -0.16
C ALA A 51 12.36 -7.57 1.21
N ILE A 52 11.02 -7.61 1.27
CA ILE A 52 10.28 -7.87 2.51
C ILE A 52 10.47 -9.33 2.96
N VAL A 53 10.38 -10.29 2.04
CA VAL A 53 10.59 -11.71 2.34
C VAL A 53 12.04 -11.98 2.76
N ALA A 54 13.01 -11.36 2.10
CA ALA A 54 14.43 -11.46 2.46
C ALA A 54 14.72 -10.93 3.87
N ALA A 55 13.98 -9.91 4.32
CA ALA A 55 14.06 -9.41 5.70
C ALA A 55 13.21 -10.19 6.71
N GLY A 56 12.58 -11.30 6.31
CA GLY A 56 11.76 -12.14 7.18
C GLY A 56 10.37 -11.57 7.49
N GLY A 57 9.88 -10.62 6.68
CA GLY A 57 8.54 -10.06 6.79
C GLY A 57 7.48 -10.88 6.06
N SER A 58 6.21 -10.43 6.16
CA SER A 58 5.07 -11.07 5.51
C SER A 58 4.17 -10.04 4.82
N VAL A 59 3.59 -10.40 3.68
CA VAL A 59 2.71 -9.52 2.89
C VAL A 59 1.33 -10.15 2.74
N VAL A 60 0.29 -9.38 3.06
CA VAL A 60 -1.13 -9.76 2.87
C VAL A 60 -1.72 -8.84 1.81
N ILE A 61 -2.29 -9.43 0.76
CA ILE A 61 -2.95 -8.67 -0.32
C ILE A 61 -4.44 -8.52 0.02
N LEU A 62 -4.87 -7.26 0.17
CA LEU A 62 -6.25 -6.90 0.41
C LEU A 62 -7.02 -6.78 -0.92
N PRO A 63 -8.33 -7.11 -0.94
CA PRO A 63 -9.14 -6.95 -2.13
C PRO A 63 -9.29 -5.45 -2.50
N PRO A 64 -9.44 -5.14 -3.80
CA PRO A 64 -9.69 -3.78 -4.26
C PRO A 64 -11.01 -3.23 -3.71
N THR A 65 -11.06 -1.90 -3.55
CA THR A 65 -12.23 -1.20 -2.97
C THR A 65 -13.43 -1.13 -3.92
N PHE A 66 -13.23 -1.39 -5.21
CA PHE A 66 -14.29 -1.45 -6.23
C PHE A 66 -14.32 -2.83 -6.90
N ARG A 67 -15.52 -3.24 -7.32
CA ARG A 67 -15.73 -4.48 -8.09
C ARG A 67 -15.60 -4.17 -9.58
N GLY A 68 -14.58 -4.71 -10.25
CA GLY A 68 -14.40 -4.57 -11.69
C GLY A 68 -13.53 -3.38 -12.11
N VAL A 69 -13.92 -2.67 -13.17
CA VAL A 69 -13.18 -1.49 -13.68
C VAL A 69 -13.36 -0.31 -12.72
N ARG A 70 -12.33 0.55 -12.58
CA ARG A 70 -12.43 1.79 -11.80
C ARG A 70 -13.64 2.60 -12.31
N PRO A 71 -14.59 2.98 -11.44
CA PRO A 71 -15.74 3.79 -11.86
C PRO A 71 -15.28 5.09 -12.53
N PRO A 72 -15.96 5.54 -13.60
CA PRO A 72 -15.65 6.82 -14.22
C PRO A 72 -15.85 7.96 -13.22
N ALA A 73 -15.01 8.99 -13.31
CA ALA A 73 -15.18 10.18 -12.48
C ALA A 73 -16.57 10.80 -12.74
N LYS A 74 -17.30 11.12 -11.68
CA LYS A 74 -18.65 11.73 -11.76
C LYS A 74 -18.58 13.26 -11.91
N GLY A 75 -17.71 13.77 -12.80
CA GLY A 75 -17.41 15.20 -12.92
C GLY A 75 -17.04 15.64 -14.34
N SER A 76 -16.48 16.84 -14.46
CA SER A 76 -15.99 17.38 -15.74
C SER A 76 -14.87 16.53 -16.32
N GLN A 77 -14.71 16.50 -17.65
CA GLN A 77 -13.59 15.84 -18.33
C GLN A 77 -12.20 16.19 -17.75
N PHE A 78 -12.06 17.36 -17.10
CA PHE A 78 -10.82 17.80 -16.45
C PHE A 78 -10.52 17.07 -15.13
N THR A 79 -11.48 16.33 -14.56
CA THR A 79 -11.30 15.53 -13.33
C THR A 79 -10.58 14.20 -13.55
N ASN A 80 -10.32 13.84 -14.81
CA ASN A 80 -9.51 12.67 -15.19
C ASN A 80 -8.02 13.00 -15.45
N ARG A 81 -7.61 14.27 -15.32
CA ARG A 81 -6.19 14.67 -15.34
C ARG A 81 -5.59 14.49 -13.96
#